data_AF-A0A4R3TZS7-F1
#
_entry.id   AF-A0A4R3TZS7-F1
#
_cell.length_a   1.000
_cell.length_b   1.000
_cell.length_c   1.000
_cell.angle_alpha   90.00
_cell.angle_beta   90.00
_cell.angle_gamma   90.00
#
_symmetry.space_group_name_H-M   'P 1'
#
loop_
_entity.id
_entity.type
_entity.pdbx_description
1 polymer ?
#
loop_
_entity_poly.entity_id
_entity_poly.type
_entity_poly.pdbx_seq_one_letter_code
_entity_poly.pdbx_strand_id
1 'polypeptide(L)'
;MAEPSNLILYGPPGTGKTFATAAEAIQLCGEPVPEDREELMASYRRLSDAGRIEFVTFHQSISYEDFVEGLRPTRASEDSIGFELKPEQGVFRRIARRAETSTGPGDASFSISGRQVFKMSIGEAANPDDAYLFEEAITGGYTLLGFDDIDWSDDRFATREAIIEEIRAQGVAEQGEPNAASGRVQMPFIFRNWIKPGDIVVVSKGNSRFRAIGEVTGGYQFAPREGGDYGHRRAVRWLWIDRAGVPVSEIYARNFMQKSIYLLTDADLNLPALERYIASQQHAGTGAPEPFVLIIDEINRANISKVFGELITLLEPDKRIGQLNALKVRLPYSGELFGVPANLHIIGTMNTADRSIALLDTALRRRFDFRELMPDASLLGTVDGINLAILLATINERIEYLFDREHQIGHAYFINCKTRADIDEVMRHKVIPLLAEYFYEDWTKVASVLGDGHDGGEGDSQGRFIDRRRLKPPKSTGADEDTAARYRWSVRDVFSYDGFASE
;
A
#
# COMPACT_ATOMS: atom_id res chain seq x y z
N MET A 1 23.79 8.57 -8.95
CA MET A 1 22.42 8.58 -8.40
C MET A 1 21.57 7.73 -9.31
N ALA A 2 20.69 6.89 -8.75
CA ALA A 2 19.74 6.13 -9.58
C ALA A 2 18.88 7.12 -10.37
N GLU A 3 18.70 6.88 -11.66
CA GLU A 3 17.79 7.70 -12.46
C GLU A 3 16.35 7.42 -12.05
N PRO A 4 15.55 8.46 -11.77
CA PRO A 4 14.15 8.29 -11.46
C PRO A 4 13.43 7.58 -12.62
N SER A 5 12.61 6.59 -12.29
CA SER A 5 11.88 5.78 -13.29
C SER A 5 10.37 5.88 -13.07
N ASN A 6 9.67 6.03 -14.19
CA ASN A 6 8.22 5.99 -14.30
C ASN A 6 7.87 4.99 -15.38
N LEU A 7 7.25 3.88 -15.01
CA LEU A 7 6.94 2.79 -15.92
C LEU A 7 5.44 2.51 -15.93
N ILE A 8 4.85 2.22 -17.08
CA ILE A 8 3.52 1.65 -17.21
C ILE A 8 3.64 0.26 -17.82
N LEU A 9 3.21 -0.74 -17.07
CA LEU A 9 3.01 -2.11 -17.53
C LEU A 9 1.59 -2.28 -18.05
N TYR A 10 1.44 -2.51 -19.34
CA TYR A 10 0.12 -2.58 -19.96
C TYR A 10 -0.06 -3.82 -20.83
N GLY A 11 -1.30 -4.24 -21.00
CA GLY A 11 -1.67 -5.32 -21.92
C GLY A 11 -2.96 -6.01 -21.51
N PRO A 12 -3.35 -7.07 -22.24
CA PRO A 12 -4.56 -7.83 -21.98
C PRO A 12 -4.61 -8.44 -20.56
N PRO A 13 -5.80 -8.80 -20.06
CA PRO A 13 -5.92 -9.44 -18.75
C PRO A 13 -5.22 -10.81 -18.73
N GLY A 14 -4.62 -11.17 -17.59
CA GLY A 14 -3.99 -12.47 -17.39
C GLY A 14 -2.58 -12.64 -17.98
N THR A 15 -1.89 -11.55 -18.34
CA THR A 15 -0.52 -11.59 -18.91
C THR A 15 0.60 -11.52 -17.86
N GLY A 16 0.30 -11.78 -16.58
CA GLY A 16 1.30 -11.80 -15.52
C GLY A 16 1.71 -10.42 -14.98
N LYS A 17 0.96 -9.34 -15.29
CA LYS A 17 1.22 -7.97 -14.82
C LYS A 17 1.55 -7.89 -13.32
N THR A 18 0.79 -8.57 -12.46
CA THR A 18 1.02 -8.57 -11.01
C THR A 18 2.44 -9.01 -10.63
N PHE A 19 2.93 -10.11 -11.20
CA PHE A 19 4.27 -10.62 -10.92
C PHE A 19 5.35 -9.75 -11.55
N ALA A 20 5.12 -9.26 -12.77
CA ALA A 20 6.03 -8.33 -13.44
C ALA A 20 6.17 -7.01 -12.68
N THR A 21 5.08 -6.48 -12.12
CA THR A 21 5.09 -5.29 -11.24
C THR A 21 5.90 -5.54 -9.98
N ALA A 22 5.71 -6.70 -9.32
CA ALA A 22 6.45 -7.05 -8.11
C ALA A 22 7.95 -7.17 -8.39
N ALA A 23 8.33 -7.87 -9.46
CA ALA A 23 9.72 -8.01 -9.90
C ALA A 23 10.38 -6.65 -10.21
N GLU A 24 9.69 -5.80 -10.97
CA GLU A 24 10.18 -4.46 -11.27
C GLU A 24 10.32 -3.60 -10.02
N ALA A 25 9.36 -3.67 -9.09
CA ALA A 25 9.42 -2.90 -7.85
C ALA A 25 10.61 -3.32 -6.98
N ILE A 26 10.89 -4.62 -6.86
CA ILE A 26 12.06 -5.15 -6.15
C ILE A 26 13.37 -4.67 -6.81
N GLN A 27 13.44 -4.77 -8.15
CA GLN A 27 14.60 -4.30 -8.91
C GLN A 27 14.85 -2.80 -8.72
N LEU A 28 13.79 -1.98 -8.81
CA LEU A 28 13.88 -0.53 -8.59
C LEU A 28 14.23 -0.19 -7.13
N CYS A 29 13.83 -1.02 -6.18
CA CYS A 29 14.31 -0.98 -4.80
C CYS A 29 15.80 -1.37 -4.65
N GLY A 30 16.49 -1.72 -5.72
CA GLY A 30 17.92 -2.08 -5.71
C GLY A 30 18.17 -3.46 -5.10
N GLU A 31 17.16 -4.32 -5.03
CA GLU A 31 17.23 -5.65 -4.46
C GLU A 31 17.23 -6.72 -5.56
N PRO A 32 17.87 -7.89 -5.35
CA PRO A 32 17.85 -8.99 -6.31
C PRO A 32 16.43 -9.54 -6.46
N VAL A 33 16.03 -9.82 -7.70
CA VAL A 33 14.70 -10.36 -8.03
C VAL A 33 14.75 -11.90 -7.97
N PRO A 34 14.01 -12.55 -7.06
CA PRO A 34 13.93 -14.01 -7.03
C PRO A 34 13.23 -14.56 -8.29
N GLU A 35 13.70 -15.71 -8.78
CA GLU A 35 13.06 -16.43 -9.89
C GLU A 35 11.80 -17.17 -9.45
N ASP A 36 11.79 -17.69 -8.22
CA ASP A 36 10.64 -18.35 -7.63
C ASP A 36 9.54 -17.34 -7.25
N ARG A 37 8.28 -17.69 -7.55
CA ARG A 37 7.15 -16.77 -7.36
C ARG A 37 6.81 -16.54 -5.89
N GLU A 38 6.98 -17.54 -5.03
CA GLU A 38 6.69 -17.40 -3.61
C GLU A 38 7.76 -16.52 -2.95
N GLU A 39 9.03 -16.75 -3.28
CA GLU A 39 10.16 -15.92 -2.81
C GLU A 39 10.07 -14.47 -3.33
N LEU A 40 9.69 -14.30 -4.60
CA LEU A 40 9.42 -12.99 -5.21
C LEU A 40 8.37 -12.23 -4.40
N MET A 41 7.22 -12.86 -4.15
CA MET A 41 6.14 -12.23 -3.41
C MET A 41 6.48 -12.02 -1.94
N ALA A 42 7.32 -12.87 -1.33
CA ALA A 42 7.82 -12.66 0.02
C ALA A 42 8.73 -11.42 0.10
N SER A 43 9.65 -11.25 -0.85
CA SER A 43 10.50 -10.06 -0.95
C SER A 43 9.69 -8.78 -1.18
N TYR A 44 8.70 -8.85 -2.08
CA TYR A 44 7.75 -7.76 -2.31
C TYR A 44 7.01 -7.36 -1.03
N ARG A 45 6.47 -8.33 -0.28
CA ARG A 45 5.78 -8.08 1.00
C ARG A 45 6.71 -7.45 2.03
N ARG A 46 7.92 -7.98 2.21
CA ARG A 46 8.90 -7.39 3.14
C ARG A 46 9.18 -5.92 2.83
N LEU A 47 9.37 -5.57 1.56
CA LEU A 47 9.59 -4.19 1.13
C LEU A 47 8.34 -3.31 1.33
N SER A 48 7.15 -3.86 1.13
CA SER A 48 5.88 -3.16 1.37
C SER A 48 5.64 -2.93 2.86
N ASP A 49 5.88 -3.94 3.70
CA ASP A 49 5.77 -3.86 5.16
C ASP A 49 6.76 -2.84 5.74
N ALA A 50 7.98 -2.81 5.19
CA ALA A 50 8.97 -1.78 5.50
C ALA A 50 8.54 -0.38 5.01
N GLY A 51 7.52 -0.26 4.15
CA GLY A 51 7.07 1.02 3.60
C GLY A 51 7.94 1.56 2.46
N ARG A 52 8.80 0.72 1.87
CA ARG A 52 9.57 1.07 0.66
C ARG A 52 8.74 0.94 -0.61
N ILE A 53 7.72 0.08 -0.60
CA ILE A 53 6.73 -0.06 -1.67
C ILE A 53 5.35 0.33 -1.12
N GLU A 54 4.68 1.29 -1.76
CA GLU A 54 3.27 1.60 -1.48
C GLU A 54 2.42 1.26 -2.69
N PHE A 55 1.24 0.68 -2.46
CA PHE A 55 0.32 0.23 -3.50
C PHE A 55 -0.99 0.99 -3.39
N VAL A 56 -1.52 1.45 -4.52
CA VAL A 56 -2.85 2.05 -4.62
C VAL A 56 -3.52 1.59 -5.91
N THR A 57 -4.82 1.33 -5.84
CA THR A 57 -5.64 1.03 -7.03
C THR A 57 -6.46 2.26 -7.40
N PHE A 58 -6.40 2.67 -8.67
CA PHE A 58 -7.21 3.75 -9.18
C PHE A 58 -8.61 3.27 -9.55
N HIS A 59 -9.60 4.08 -9.17
CA HIS A 59 -11.01 3.87 -9.48
C HIS A 59 -11.61 5.22 -9.88
N GLN A 60 -12.79 5.20 -10.51
CA GLN A 60 -13.41 6.41 -11.08
C GLN A 60 -13.65 7.54 -10.06
N SER A 61 -13.78 7.21 -8.78
CA SER A 61 -13.99 8.17 -7.69
C SER A 61 -12.72 8.63 -6.97
N ILE A 62 -11.52 8.11 -7.30
CA ILE A 62 -10.28 8.57 -6.66
C ILE A 62 -10.04 10.03 -7.03
N SER A 63 -9.67 10.85 -6.05
CA SER A 63 -9.46 12.28 -6.24
C SER A 63 -8.07 12.74 -5.80
N TYR A 64 -7.77 14.01 -6.07
CA TYR A 64 -6.56 14.66 -5.58
C TYR A 64 -6.46 14.58 -4.06
N GLU A 65 -7.60 14.69 -3.37
CA GLU A 65 -7.69 14.71 -1.91
C GLU A 65 -7.31 13.37 -1.27
N ASP A 66 -7.50 12.27 -1.98
CA ASP A 66 -7.11 10.93 -1.53
C ASP A 66 -5.65 10.61 -1.89
N PHE A 67 -5.21 11.10 -3.05
CA PHE A 67 -3.92 10.74 -3.61
C PHE A 67 -2.78 11.67 -3.15
N VAL A 68 -3.02 12.98 -3.09
CA VAL A 68 -2.00 14.01 -2.81
C VAL A 68 -2.17 14.60 -1.41
N GLU A 69 -3.22 15.40 -1.19
CA GLU A 69 -3.60 15.94 0.11
C GLU A 69 -5.04 16.44 0.12
N GLY A 70 -5.72 16.25 1.23
CA GLY A 70 -7.12 16.64 1.39
C GLY A 70 -7.44 17.10 2.81
N LEU A 71 -8.44 17.96 2.94
CA LEU A 71 -8.95 18.36 4.25
C LEU A 71 -9.76 17.22 4.88
N ARG A 72 -9.43 16.86 6.12
CA ARG A 72 -10.13 15.82 6.88
C ARG A 72 -10.64 16.40 8.21
N PRO A 73 -11.88 16.07 8.61
CA PRO A 73 -12.44 16.55 9.87
C PRO A 73 -11.72 15.89 11.04
N THR A 74 -11.20 16.71 11.94
CA THR A 74 -10.61 16.31 13.22
C THR A 74 -11.44 16.95 14.34
N ARG A 75 -11.62 16.27 15.47
CA ARG A 75 -12.27 16.90 16.64
C ARG A 75 -11.42 18.08 17.10
N ALA A 76 -12.04 19.24 17.30
CA ALA A 76 -11.33 20.44 17.76
C ALA A 76 -10.88 20.29 19.24
N SER A 77 -11.66 19.58 20.06
CA SER A 77 -11.33 19.11 21.40
C SER A 77 -12.32 18.01 21.81
N GLU A 78 -12.03 17.20 22.83
CA GLU A 78 -12.99 16.18 23.31
C GLU A 78 -14.29 16.79 23.88
N ASP A 79 -14.21 18.01 24.41
CA ASP A 79 -15.35 18.72 25.01
C ASP A 79 -16.13 19.63 24.05
N SER A 80 -15.68 19.77 22.79
CA SER A 80 -16.38 20.57 21.79
C SER A 80 -17.08 19.72 20.74
N ILE A 81 -18.30 20.14 20.39
CA ILE A 81 -19.12 19.50 19.33
C ILE A 81 -18.61 19.89 17.93
N GLY A 82 -17.59 20.75 17.84
CA GLY A 82 -17.03 21.26 16.58
C GLY A 82 -15.99 20.34 15.96
N PHE A 83 -15.93 20.36 14.62
CA PHE A 83 -14.84 19.76 13.84
C PHE A 83 -13.98 20.85 13.24
N GLU A 84 -12.67 20.64 13.24
CA GLU A 84 -11.70 21.43 12.50
C GLU A 84 -11.24 20.64 11.27
N LEU A 85 -11.13 21.29 10.13
CA LEU A 85 -10.59 20.67 8.92
C LEU A 85 -9.06 20.82 8.91
N LYS A 86 -8.35 19.69 8.91
CA LYS A 86 -6.88 19.69 8.81
C LYS A 86 -6.42 19.03 7.51
N PRO A 87 -5.40 19.59 6.84
CA PRO A 87 -4.77 18.93 5.70
C PRO A 87 -4.16 17.59 6.13
N GLU A 88 -4.55 16.52 5.44
CA GLU A 88 -4.01 15.17 5.61
C GLU A 88 -3.30 14.72 4.33
N GLN A 89 -2.20 13.97 4.50
CA GLN A 89 -1.35 13.54 3.38
C GLN A 89 -1.93 12.30 2.71
N GLY A 90 -2.17 12.39 1.40
CA GLY A 90 -2.53 11.27 0.55
C GLY A 90 -1.35 10.32 0.30
N VAL A 91 -1.63 9.18 -0.34
CA VAL A 91 -0.67 8.10 -0.60
C VAL A 91 0.62 8.59 -1.29
N PHE A 92 0.49 9.43 -2.32
CA PHE A 92 1.61 9.95 -3.09
C PHE A 92 2.53 10.82 -2.24
N ARG A 93 1.94 11.72 -1.45
CA ARG A 93 2.70 12.63 -0.59
C ARG A 93 3.41 11.90 0.53
N ARG A 94 2.78 10.88 1.13
CA ARG A 94 3.40 10.06 2.18
C ARG A 94 4.64 9.33 1.66
N ILE A 95 4.53 8.58 0.56
CA ILE A 95 5.71 7.88 0.02
C ILE A 95 6.80 8.84 -0.48
N ALA A 96 6.42 9.96 -1.11
CA ALA A 96 7.39 10.98 -1.53
C ALA A 96 8.15 11.55 -0.33
N ARG A 97 7.47 11.78 0.79
CA ARG A 97 8.13 12.26 2.01
C ARG A 97 9.05 11.22 2.64
N ARG A 98 8.68 9.94 2.61
CA ARG A 98 9.57 8.83 3.03
C ARG A 98 10.83 8.77 2.18
N ALA A 99 10.67 8.90 0.86
CA ALA A 99 11.79 8.98 -0.07
C ALA A 99 12.68 10.20 0.20
N GLU A 100 12.12 11.39 0.44
CA GLU A 100 12.88 12.63 0.68
C GLU A 100 13.69 12.57 1.99
N THR A 101 13.14 11.89 3.01
CA THR A 101 13.76 11.80 4.35
C THR A 101 14.66 10.58 4.54
N SER A 102 14.78 9.70 3.53
CA SER A 102 15.71 8.58 3.57
C SER A 102 17.14 9.06 3.33
N THR A 103 18.07 8.65 4.20
CA THR A 103 19.50 8.94 4.07
C THR A 103 20.33 7.71 3.68
N GLY A 104 19.66 6.67 3.17
CA GLY A 104 20.28 5.41 2.75
C GLY A 104 19.97 4.25 3.69
N PRO A 105 20.38 3.01 3.31
CA PRO A 105 20.23 1.86 4.18
C PRO A 105 21.13 2.11 5.39
N GLY A 106 20.53 2.37 6.54
CA GLY A 106 21.26 2.49 7.80
C GLY A 106 22.04 1.20 8.10
N ASP A 107 22.78 1.18 9.21
CA ASP A 107 23.44 -0.06 9.63
C ASP A 107 22.38 -1.15 9.91
N ALA A 108 22.43 -2.22 9.12
CA ALA A 108 21.57 -3.40 9.23
C ALA A 108 21.71 -4.12 10.59
N SER A 109 22.62 -3.66 11.46
CA SER A 109 22.83 -4.20 12.80
C SER A 109 21.84 -3.71 13.86
N PHE A 110 21.15 -2.57 13.65
CA PHE A 110 20.21 -2.05 14.67
C PHE A 110 18.86 -2.75 14.58
N SER A 111 18.74 -3.89 15.28
CA SER A 111 17.45 -4.55 15.46
C SER A 111 16.80 -4.16 16.79
N ILE A 112 15.49 -3.95 16.72
CA ILE A 112 14.64 -3.74 17.90
C ILE A 112 13.85 -5.00 18.29
N SER A 113 14.10 -6.12 17.61
CA SER A 113 13.48 -7.41 17.94
C SER A 113 13.76 -7.78 19.40
N GLY A 114 12.69 -8.14 20.13
CA GLY A 114 12.74 -8.50 21.55
C GLY A 114 12.88 -7.32 22.52
N ARG A 115 12.90 -6.07 22.05
CA ARG A 115 12.89 -4.87 22.90
C ARG A 115 11.46 -4.40 23.14
N GLN A 116 11.20 -3.81 24.32
CA GLN A 116 9.90 -3.20 24.58
C GLN A 116 9.81 -1.85 23.87
N VAL A 117 8.63 -1.54 23.30
CA VAL A 117 8.37 -0.25 22.66
C VAL A 117 7.29 0.49 23.42
N PHE A 118 7.65 1.64 23.98
CA PHE A 118 6.73 2.49 24.74
C PHE A 118 6.32 3.70 23.90
N LYS A 119 5.03 4.01 23.87
CA LYS A 119 4.59 5.33 23.44
C LYS A 119 4.88 6.32 24.55
N MET A 120 5.34 7.52 24.20
CA MET A 120 5.68 8.60 25.13
C MET A 120 5.15 9.96 24.62
N SER A 121 4.56 10.76 25.49
CA SER A 121 4.26 12.19 25.22
C SER A 121 5.39 13.04 25.77
N ILE A 122 5.73 14.10 25.04
CA ILE A 122 6.63 15.16 25.51
C ILE A 122 5.91 16.47 25.21
N GLY A 123 5.40 17.12 26.25
CA GLY A 123 4.49 18.26 26.10
C GLY A 123 3.09 17.87 25.64
N GLU A 124 2.14 18.79 25.84
CA GLU A 124 0.82 18.73 25.24
C GLU A 124 0.87 19.26 23.79
N ALA A 125 0.45 18.44 22.83
CA ALA A 125 0.55 18.78 21.41
C ALA A 125 -0.29 20.00 20.99
N ALA A 126 -1.34 20.32 21.75
CA ALA A 126 -2.22 21.46 21.53
C ALA A 126 -1.75 22.73 22.27
N ASN A 127 -0.75 22.62 23.15
CA ASN A 127 -0.24 23.73 23.95
C ASN A 127 1.08 24.26 23.34
N PRO A 128 1.09 25.47 22.75
CA PRO A 128 2.33 26.07 22.22
C PRO A 128 3.38 26.31 23.30
N ASP A 129 2.96 26.54 24.55
CA ASP A 129 3.86 26.80 25.67
C ASP A 129 4.66 25.56 26.05
N ASP A 130 4.20 24.36 25.67
CA ASP A 130 4.89 23.08 25.89
C ASP A 130 5.85 22.73 24.74
N ALA A 131 5.84 23.46 23.62
CA ALA A 131 6.58 23.09 22.42
C ALA A 131 8.11 23.03 22.66
N TYR A 132 8.63 23.84 23.58
CA TYR A 132 10.06 23.85 23.94
C TYR A 132 10.51 22.56 24.61
N LEU A 133 9.60 21.84 25.30
CA LEU A 133 9.92 20.59 26.01
C LEU A 133 10.46 19.53 25.06
N PHE A 134 9.91 19.47 23.84
CA PHE A 134 10.41 18.55 22.82
C PHE A 134 11.83 18.92 22.40
N GLU A 135 12.10 20.17 22.07
CA GLU A 135 13.45 20.59 21.63
C GLU A 135 14.48 20.45 22.76
N GLU A 136 14.07 20.70 24.00
CA GLU A 136 14.89 20.45 25.19
C GLU A 136 15.23 18.96 25.32
N ALA A 137 14.21 18.07 25.26
CA ALA A 137 14.40 16.62 25.34
C ALA A 137 15.34 16.09 24.25
N ILE A 138 15.17 16.58 23.02
CA ILE A 138 16.03 16.24 21.88
C ILE A 138 17.48 16.68 22.15
N THR A 139 17.68 17.95 22.50
CA THR A 139 19.02 18.53 22.68
C THR A 139 19.73 17.96 23.90
N GLY A 140 18.99 17.70 24.98
CA GLY A 140 19.51 17.18 26.23
C GLY A 140 19.75 15.67 26.25
N GLY A 141 19.26 14.93 25.24
CA GLY A 141 19.42 13.47 25.19
C GLY A 141 18.66 12.74 26.29
N TYR A 142 17.42 13.16 26.57
CA TYR A 142 16.54 12.51 27.54
C TYR A 142 15.08 12.61 27.13
N THR A 143 14.26 11.69 27.61
CA THR A 143 12.80 11.84 27.61
C THR A 143 12.32 12.32 28.98
N LEU A 144 11.14 12.93 29.01
CA LEU A 144 10.57 13.57 30.19
C LEU A 144 9.09 13.23 30.36
N LEU A 145 8.65 13.02 31.59
CA LEU A 145 7.24 12.76 31.93
C LEU A 145 6.70 13.94 32.75
N GLY A 146 5.61 14.55 32.26
CA GLY A 146 4.88 15.60 32.96
C GLY A 146 3.76 15.01 33.80
N PHE A 147 3.81 15.28 35.11
CA PHE A 147 2.83 14.91 36.13
C PHE A 147 3.20 15.64 37.45
N ASP A 148 2.94 15.05 38.62
CA ASP A 148 3.34 15.65 39.90
C ASP A 148 4.84 15.58 40.12
N ASP A 149 5.44 16.64 40.65
CA ASP A 149 6.86 16.69 41.04
C ASP A 149 7.15 15.96 42.36
N ILE A 150 6.67 14.72 42.49
CA ILE A 150 7.03 13.83 43.61
C ILE A 150 8.30 13.08 43.24
N ASP A 151 9.33 13.16 44.08
CA ASP A 151 10.57 12.44 43.82
C ASP A 151 10.39 10.92 44.02
N TRP A 152 10.23 10.19 42.91
CA TRP A 152 10.13 8.73 42.90
C TRP A 152 11.48 7.99 42.98
N SER A 153 12.60 8.66 43.31
CA SER A 153 13.93 8.03 43.28
C SER A 153 14.09 6.91 44.30
N ASP A 154 13.46 7.02 45.47
CA ASP A 154 13.56 6.03 46.55
C ASP A 154 13.09 4.63 46.14
N ASP A 155 13.85 3.59 46.49
CA ASP A 155 13.58 2.19 46.16
C ASP A 155 12.22 1.68 46.63
N ARG A 156 11.63 2.28 47.67
CA ARG A 156 10.28 1.95 48.15
C ARG A 156 9.23 2.04 47.03
N PHE A 157 9.44 2.91 46.04
CA PHE A 157 8.53 3.13 44.91
C PHE A 157 8.65 2.06 43.79
N ALA A 158 9.32 0.94 44.07
CA ALA A 158 9.30 -0.24 43.19
C ALA A 158 7.92 -0.93 43.12
N THR A 159 7.02 -0.66 44.07
CA THR A 159 5.67 -1.22 44.13
C THR A 159 4.60 -0.17 43.83
N ARG A 160 3.44 -0.60 43.30
CA ARG A 160 2.33 0.33 43.03
C ARG A 160 1.71 0.84 44.33
N GLU A 161 1.68 -0.02 45.33
CA GLU A 161 1.10 0.24 46.65
C GLU A 161 1.83 1.42 47.33
N ALA A 162 3.16 1.43 47.30
CA ALA A 162 3.94 2.55 47.85
C ALA A 162 3.69 3.87 47.12
N ILE A 163 3.48 3.84 45.80
CA ILE A 163 3.14 5.06 45.02
C ILE A 163 1.73 5.55 45.40
N ILE A 164 0.76 4.64 45.55
CA ILE A 164 -0.62 4.98 45.98
C ILE A 164 -0.61 5.63 47.37
N GLU A 165 0.14 5.06 48.31
CA GLU A 165 0.26 5.58 49.67
C GLU A 165 0.87 6.99 49.70
N GLU A 166 1.93 7.22 48.93
CA GLU A 166 2.59 8.54 48.85
C GLU A 166 1.67 9.58 48.21
N ILE A 167 0.97 9.25 47.13
CA ILE A 167 -0.01 10.17 46.51
C ILE A 167 -1.13 10.52 47.51
N ARG A 168 -1.62 9.52 48.26
CA ARG A 168 -2.62 9.74 49.32
C ARG A 168 -2.07 10.66 50.42
N ALA A 169 -0.82 10.48 50.82
CA ALA A 169 -0.17 11.28 51.87
C ALA A 169 0.06 12.74 51.45
N GLN A 170 0.39 12.98 50.18
CA GLN A 170 0.60 14.31 49.59
C GLN A 170 -0.72 15.09 49.41
N GLY A 171 -1.87 14.44 49.58
CA GLY A 171 -3.19 15.07 49.52
C GLY A 171 -3.54 15.63 48.15
N VAL A 172 -2.92 15.11 47.09
CA VAL A 172 -3.12 15.65 45.74
C VAL A 172 -4.47 15.20 45.20
N ALA A 173 -5.34 16.17 44.90
CA ALA A 173 -6.73 15.93 44.58
C ALA A 173 -6.89 15.30 43.19
N GLU A 174 -7.42 14.08 43.13
CA GLU A 174 -7.98 13.46 41.92
C GLU A 174 -9.50 13.31 42.09
N GLN A 175 -10.24 13.01 41.02
CA GLN A 175 -11.66 12.62 41.12
C GLN A 175 -11.78 11.21 41.74
N GLY A 176 -11.56 11.07 43.05
CA GLY A 176 -11.71 9.82 43.81
C GLY A 176 -10.45 9.33 44.51
N GLU A 177 -10.50 8.12 45.08
CA GLU A 177 -9.33 7.50 45.73
C GLU A 177 -8.32 6.98 44.68
N PRO A 178 -7.01 7.27 44.86
CA PRO A 178 -5.97 6.80 43.97
C PRO A 178 -5.90 5.27 44.01
N ASN A 179 -5.85 4.66 42.83
CA ASN A 179 -5.73 3.21 42.67
C ASN A 179 -4.78 2.85 41.52
N ALA A 180 -4.54 1.56 41.30
CA ALA A 180 -3.58 1.09 40.29
C ALA A 180 -3.89 1.54 38.84
N ALA A 181 -5.13 1.92 38.54
CA ALA A 181 -5.54 2.43 37.23
C ALA A 181 -5.48 3.97 37.13
N SER A 182 -5.30 4.70 38.24
CA SER A 182 -5.14 6.16 38.23
C SER A 182 -3.92 6.55 37.40
N GLY A 183 -4.04 7.61 36.58
CA GLY A 183 -2.96 8.10 35.74
C GLY A 183 -1.72 8.47 36.55
N ARG A 184 -1.92 9.16 37.69
CA ARG A 184 -0.84 9.56 38.63
C ARG A 184 -0.14 8.38 39.31
N VAL A 185 -0.71 7.17 39.25
CA VAL A 185 -0.06 5.94 39.73
C VAL A 185 0.57 5.19 38.56
N GLN A 186 -0.21 4.92 37.52
CA GLN A 186 0.19 4.09 36.39
C GLN A 186 1.39 4.68 35.63
N MET A 187 1.37 5.98 35.34
CA MET A 187 2.41 6.62 34.52
C MET A 187 3.78 6.67 35.19
N PRO A 188 3.94 7.19 36.43
CA PRO A 188 5.24 7.14 37.10
C PRO A 188 5.68 5.70 37.38
N PHE A 189 4.76 4.78 37.66
CA PHE A 189 5.12 3.36 37.81
C PHE A 189 5.71 2.77 36.52
N ILE A 190 5.11 3.01 35.36
CA ILE A 190 5.65 2.56 34.07
C ILE A 190 7.00 3.22 33.81
N PHE A 191 7.08 4.54 33.95
CA PHE A 191 8.29 5.31 33.66
C PHE A 191 9.46 4.93 34.59
N ARG A 192 9.21 4.75 35.88
CA ARG A 192 10.22 4.35 36.86
C ARG A 192 10.58 2.88 36.76
N ASN A 193 9.59 1.98 36.73
CA ASN A 193 9.80 0.56 37.02
C ASN A 193 9.79 -0.35 35.80
N TRP A 194 9.06 0.00 34.73
CA TRP A 194 8.94 -0.87 33.56
C TRP A 194 10.01 -0.57 32.52
N ILE A 195 10.26 0.72 32.26
CA ILE A 195 11.28 1.13 31.30
C ILE A 195 12.68 0.78 31.80
N LYS A 196 13.50 0.21 30.93
CA LYS A 196 14.88 -0.19 31.19
C LYS A 196 15.80 0.31 30.07
N PRO A 197 17.12 0.44 30.34
CA PRO A 197 18.09 0.65 29.28
C PRO A 197 17.95 -0.42 28.19
N GLY A 198 17.93 0.01 26.94
CA GLY A 198 17.70 -0.81 25.76
C GLY A 198 16.27 -0.72 25.20
N ASP A 199 15.27 -0.32 25.99
CA ASP A 199 13.89 -0.14 25.51
C ASP A 199 13.77 1.03 24.55
N ILE A 200 12.74 1.00 23.69
CA ILE A 200 12.46 2.03 22.69
C ILE A 200 11.32 2.93 23.17
N VAL A 201 11.47 4.24 22.98
CA VAL A 201 10.41 5.22 23.18
C VAL A 201 10.03 5.86 21.84
N VAL A 202 8.73 5.84 21.54
CA VAL A 202 8.12 6.50 20.38
C VAL A 202 7.39 7.74 20.85
N VAL A 203 7.89 8.92 20.49
CA VAL A 203 7.33 10.20 20.92
C VAL A 203 6.18 10.61 20.02
N SER A 204 5.00 10.79 20.61
CA SER A 204 3.79 11.20 19.90
C SER A 204 3.77 12.69 19.52
N LYS A 205 3.01 13.03 18.48
CA LYS A 205 2.55 14.39 18.15
C LYS A 205 1.04 14.36 18.04
N GLY A 206 0.36 14.49 19.17
CA GLY A 206 -1.05 14.12 19.29
C GLY A 206 -1.25 12.62 19.10
N ASN A 207 -2.50 12.21 18.83
CA ASN A 207 -2.87 10.78 18.84
C ASN A 207 -2.64 10.06 17.51
N SER A 208 -2.54 10.81 16.40
CA SER A 208 -2.46 10.25 15.05
C SER A 208 -1.07 10.32 14.43
N ARG A 209 -0.09 10.95 15.10
CA ARG A 209 1.28 11.10 14.58
C ARG A 209 2.34 10.79 15.62
N PHE A 210 3.52 10.39 15.17
CA PHE A 210 4.74 10.33 15.98
C PHE A 210 5.83 11.20 15.36
N ARG A 211 6.76 11.68 16.18
CA ARG A 211 7.74 12.72 15.82
C ARG A 211 9.17 12.45 16.28
N ALA A 212 9.40 11.42 17.10
CA ALA A 212 10.73 10.93 17.41
C ALA A 212 10.71 9.46 17.84
N ILE A 213 11.84 8.79 17.66
CA ILE A 213 12.12 7.45 18.17
C ILE A 213 13.45 7.53 18.91
N GLY A 214 13.53 6.97 20.11
CA GLY A 214 14.73 6.98 20.92
C GLY A 214 14.94 5.66 21.66
N GLU A 215 16.19 5.32 21.91
CA GLU A 215 16.59 4.21 22.77
C GLU A 215 16.90 4.73 24.17
N VAL A 216 16.31 4.13 25.19
CA VAL A 216 16.60 4.48 26.58
C VAL A 216 18.00 3.99 26.95
N THR A 217 18.85 4.88 27.45
CA THR A 217 20.26 4.57 27.80
C THR A 217 20.54 4.63 29.29
N GLY A 218 19.62 5.18 30.10
CA GLY A 218 19.81 5.38 31.54
C GLY A 218 18.60 5.02 32.40
N GLY A 219 18.85 4.97 33.71
CA GLY A 219 17.83 4.80 34.74
C GLY A 219 16.96 6.04 34.96
N TYR A 220 15.96 5.90 35.82
CA TYR A 220 15.12 7.02 36.28
C TYR A 220 15.96 8.09 36.99
N GLN A 221 15.65 9.35 36.73
CA GLN A 221 16.23 10.51 37.40
C GLN A 221 15.11 11.52 37.70
N PHE A 222 15.16 12.11 38.90
CA PHE A 222 14.34 13.26 39.25
C PHE A 222 15.17 14.55 39.16
N ALA A 223 14.71 15.49 38.34
CA ALA A 223 15.36 16.75 38.05
C ALA A 223 14.30 17.87 38.11
N PRO A 224 13.96 18.37 39.31
CA PRO A 224 12.89 19.34 39.51
C PRO A 224 13.19 20.65 38.77
N ARG A 225 12.14 21.35 38.36
CA ARG A 225 12.21 22.54 37.50
C ARG A 225 11.60 23.74 38.19
N GLU A 226 12.06 24.92 37.80
CA GLU A 226 11.47 26.19 38.24
C GLU A 226 10.07 26.33 37.60
N GLY A 227 9.04 26.48 38.44
CA GLY A 227 7.63 26.46 38.00
C GLY A 227 6.95 25.09 38.09
N GLY A 228 7.72 24.02 38.32
CA GLY A 228 7.24 22.65 38.43
C GLY A 228 6.90 21.96 37.09
N ASP A 229 6.43 20.72 37.21
CA ASP A 229 6.09 19.78 36.14
C ASP A 229 7.30 19.32 35.29
N TYR A 230 7.16 18.15 34.66
CA TYR A 230 8.15 17.54 33.79
C TYR A 230 9.52 17.30 34.45
N GLY A 231 9.55 17.11 35.77
CA GLY A 231 10.75 16.83 36.56
C GLY A 231 11.31 15.41 36.40
N HIS A 232 10.55 14.46 35.86
CA HIS A 232 10.99 13.07 35.70
C HIS A 232 11.70 12.83 34.38
N ARG A 233 12.89 12.25 34.40
CA ARG A 233 13.73 12.06 33.22
C ARG A 233 14.33 10.66 33.11
N ARG A 234 14.63 10.27 31.87
CA ARG A 234 15.49 9.12 31.54
C ARG A 234 16.37 9.50 30.36
N ALA A 235 17.65 9.16 30.44
CA ALA A 235 18.58 9.35 29.33
C ALA A 235 18.13 8.54 28.11
N VAL A 236 18.15 9.17 26.93
CA VAL A 236 17.70 8.62 25.66
C VAL A 236 18.69 9.01 24.58
N ARG A 237 19.10 8.02 23.78
CA ARG A 237 19.75 8.24 22.49
C ARG A 237 18.68 8.35 21.42
N TRP A 238 18.49 9.55 20.87
CA TRP A 238 17.53 9.76 19.79
C TRP A 238 18.01 9.09 18.51
N LEU A 239 17.16 8.22 17.96
CA LEU A 239 17.46 7.40 16.80
C LEU A 239 16.91 7.99 15.51
N TRP A 240 15.75 8.65 15.60
CA TRP A 240 15.07 9.31 14.49
C TRP A 240 14.22 10.46 15.01
N ILE A 241 14.19 11.58 14.27
CA ILE A 241 13.46 12.80 14.63
C ILE A 241 12.82 13.41 13.37
N ASP A 242 11.51 13.70 13.46
CA ASP A 242 10.79 14.50 12.46
C ASP A 242 9.82 15.45 13.18
N ARG A 243 10.13 16.75 13.16
CA ARG A 243 9.33 17.79 13.84
C ARG A 243 7.91 17.94 13.28
N ALA A 244 7.73 17.70 11.99
CA ALA A 244 6.41 17.70 11.40
C ALA A 244 5.65 16.40 11.74
N GLY A 245 6.39 15.31 11.96
CA GLY A 245 5.91 13.99 12.36
C GLY A 245 5.31 13.20 11.20
N VAL A 246 5.05 11.92 11.41
CA VAL A 246 4.45 11.02 10.41
C VAL A 246 3.25 10.27 11.02
N PRO A 247 2.31 9.74 10.21
CA PRO A 247 1.15 9.02 10.73
C PRO A 247 1.54 7.82 11.60
N VAL A 248 0.83 7.62 12.71
CA VAL A 248 1.01 6.45 13.60
C VAL A 248 0.71 5.14 12.89
N SER A 249 -0.25 5.16 11.95
CA SER A 249 -0.61 4.00 11.13
C SER A 249 0.55 3.38 10.35
N GLU A 250 1.67 4.10 10.18
CA GLU A 250 2.88 3.55 9.55
C GLU A 250 3.62 2.54 10.45
N ILE A 251 3.54 2.71 11.77
CA ILE A 251 4.30 1.89 12.74
C ILE A 251 3.40 1.13 13.72
N TYR A 252 2.11 1.48 13.81
CA TYR A 252 1.18 0.93 14.78
C TYR A 252 -0.25 0.93 14.24
N ALA A 253 -0.94 -0.21 14.30
CA ALA A 253 -2.25 -0.41 13.65
C ALA A 253 -3.40 0.44 14.21
N ARG A 254 -3.20 1.09 15.37
CA ARG A 254 -4.23 1.89 16.06
C ARG A 254 -3.70 3.31 16.30
N ASN A 255 -4.60 4.26 16.50
CA ASN A 255 -4.19 5.57 17.02
C ASN A 255 -3.66 5.43 18.45
N PHE A 256 -2.77 6.34 18.84
CA PHE A 256 -2.30 6.41 20.22
C PHE A 256 -3.44 6.85 21.15
N MET A 257 -3.48 6.24 22.33
CA MET A 257 -4.34 6.68 23.44
C MET A 257 -3.80 7.97 24.06
N GLN A 258 -4.71 8.79 24.61
CA GLN A 258 -4.38 9.99 25.39
C GLN A 258 -3.86 9.62 26.79
N LYS A 259 -2.71 8.95 26.81
CA LYS A 259 -1.92 8.64 28.01
C LYS A 259 -0.49 9.06 27.74
N SER A 260 0.17 9.68 28.73
CA SER A 260 1.55 10.14 28.53
C SER A 260 2.47 8.99 28.17
N ILE A 261 2.35 7.85 28.86
CA ILE A 261 3.19 6.69 28.64
C ILE A 261 2.45 5.37 28.75
N TYR A 262 2.75 4.41 27.86
CA TYR A 262 2.31 3.02 27.95
C TYR A 262 3.09 2.13 26.98
N LEU A 263 3.11 0.83 27.25
CA LEU A 263 3.68 -0.19 26.38
C LEU A 263 2.78 -0.38 25.15
N LEU A 264 3.36 -0.32 23.96
CA LEU A 264 2.68 -0.68 22.71
C LEU A 264 2.60 -2.20 22.58
N THR A 265 1.52 -2.70 21.99
CA THR A 265 1.30 -4.12 21.79
C THR A 265 2.08 -4.63 20.58
N ASP A 266 2.87 -5.68 20.75
CA ASP A 266 3.67 -6.28 19.67
C ASP A 266 2.83 -6.70 18.46
N ALA A 267 1.61 -7.19 18.70
CA ALA A 267 0.69 -7.61 17.64
C ALA A 267 0.21 -6.46 16.73
N ASP A 268 0.23 -5.22 17.21
CA ASP A 268 -0.19 -4.04 16.45
C ASP A 268 1.01 -3.26 15.90
N LEU A 269 2.26 -3.62 16.26
CA LEU A 269 3.48 -2.94 15.84
C LEU A 269 3.98 -3.41 14.46
N ASN A 270 4.28 -2.47 13.58
CA ASN A 270 5.03 -2.72 12.36
C ASN A 270 6.53 -2.49 12.63
N LEU A 271 7.22 -3.53 13.12
CA LEU A 271 8.65 -3.48 13.42
C LEU A 271 9.50 -3.15 12.19
N PRO A 272 9.27 -3.74 11.00
CA PRO A 272 10.00 -3.35 9.78
C PRO A 272 9.94 -1.85 9.47
N ALA A 273 8.76 -1.23 9.57
CA ALA A 273 8.62 0.21 9.35
C ALA A 273 9.34 1.04 10.42
N LEU A 274 9.28 0.61 11.69
CA LEU A 274 9.95 1.30 12.79
C LEU A 274 11.49 1.22 12.64
N GLU A 275 12.03 0.05 12.32
CA GLU A 275 13.45 -0.15 12.03
C GLU A 275 13.89 0.68 10.81
N ARG A 276 13.07 0.78 9.76
CA ARG A 276 13.36 1.68 8.63
C ARG A 276 13.50 3.13 9.07
N TYR A 277 12.55 3.66 9.86
CA TYR A 277 12.65 5.06 10.32
C TYR A 277 13.91 5.28 11.13
N ILE A 278 14.25 4.36 12.03
CA ILE A 278 15.50 4.41 12.79
C ILE A 278 16.70 4.44 11.82
N ALA A 279 16.79 3.46 10.91
CA ALA A 279 17.87 3.35 9.94
C ALA A 279 18.03 4.62 9.08
N SER A 280 16.93 5.29 8.74
CA SER A 280 16.92 6.46 7.86
C SER A 280 17.59 7.71 8.44
N GLN A 281 17.97 7.73 9.73
CA GLN A 281 18.70 8.83 10.36
C GLN A 281 19.91 8.39 11.22
N GLN A 282 20.17 7.09 11.35
CA GLN A 282 21.19 6.54 12.26
C GLN A 282 22.66 6.76 11.83
N HIS A 283 22.96 7.46 10.73
CA HIS A 283 24.33 7.79 10.34
C HIS A 283 24.44 9.22 9.81
N ALA A 284 25.62 9.84 10.00
CA ALA A 284 26.14 10.94 9.18
C ALA A 284 26.43 10.45 7.73
N GLY A 285 25.50 9.68 7.17
CA GLY A 285 25.68 8.75 6.07
C GLY A 285 25.91 9.46 4.76
N THR A 286 27.12 9.32 4.26
CA THR A 286 27.58 9.56 2.89
C THR A 286 27.02 8.52 1.88
N GLY A 287 25.96 7.80 2.25
CA GLY A 287 25.28 6.80 1.41
C GLY A 287 24.25 7.43 0.48
N ALA A 288 23.92 6.76 -0.62
CA ALA A 288 22.84 7.20 -1.48
C ALA A 288 21.47 6.93 -0.81
N PRO A 289 20.48 7.83 -0.92
CA PRO A 289 19.12 7.60 -0.44
C PRO A 289 18.54 6.27 -0.94
N GLU A 290 17.79 5.57 -0.09
CA GLU A 290 17.15 4.32 -0.51
C GLU A 290 16.09 4.59 -1.58
N PRO A 291 15.96 3.73 -2.60
CA PRO A 291 14.87 3.84 -3.55
C PRO A 291 13.53 3.35 -2.97
N PHE A 292 12.46 4.04 -3.35
CA PHE A 292 11.07 3.77 -3.00
C PHE A 292 10.26 3.56 -4.27
N VAL A 293 9.17 2.79 -4.20
CA VAL A 293 8.31 2.52 -5.36
C VAL A 293 6.86 2.76 -5.00
N LEU A 294 6.17 3.58 -5.79
CA LEU A 294 4.71 3.68 -5.77
C LEU A 294 4.13 2.85 -6.92
N ILE A 295 3.28 1.88 -6.57
CA ILE A 295 2.52 1.11 -7.54
C ILE A 295 1.11 1.70 -7.64
N ILE A 296 0.73 2.08 -8.86
CA ILE A 296 -0.60 2.58 -9.21
C ILE A 296 -1.27 1.55 -10.12
N ASP A 297 -2.06 0.69 -9.50
CA ASP A 297 -2.82 -0.32 -10.22
C ASP A 297 -4.03 0.31 -10.93
N GLU A 298 -4.33 -0.17 -12.13
CA GLU A 298 -5.45 0.34 -12.95
C GLU A 298 -5.38 1.86 -13.20
N ILE A 299 -4.17 2.36 -13.51
CA ILE A 299 -3.87 3.80 -13.57
C ILE A 299 -4.81 4.58 -14.51
N ASN A 300 -5.33 3.92 -15.54
CA ASN A 300 -6.21 4.48 -16.55
C ASN A 300 -7.69 4.58 -16.10
N ARG A 301 -8.09 3.95 -14.99
CA ARG A 301 -9.47 4.00 -14.46
C ARG A 301 -9.83 5.30 -13.73
N ALA A 302 -8.89 6.24 -13.63
CA ALA A 302 -9.11 7.57 -13.08
C ALA A 302 -8.69 8.67 -14.06
N ASN A 303 -9.20 9.89 -13.85
CA ASN A 303 -8.68 11.06 -14.56
C ASN A 303 -7.34 11.47 -13.93
N ILE A 304 -6.25 10.91 -14.45
CA ILE A 304 -4.90 11.06 -13.90
C ILE A 304 -4.50 12.53 -13.80
N SER A 305 -4.83 13.37 -14.79
CA SER A 305 -4.54 14.81 -14.75
C SER A 305 -5.21 15.51 -13.57
N LYS A 306 -6.43 15.10 -13.21
CA LYS A 306 -7.14 15.61 -12.02
C LYS A 306 -6.56 15.05 -10.72
N VAL A 307 -6.18 13.78 -10.69
CA VAL A 307 -5.65 13.10 -9.50
C VAL A 307 -4.27 13.62 -9.12
N PHE A 308 -3.39 13.83 -10.10
CA PHE A 308 -2.06 14.40 -9.87
C PHE A 308 -2.08 15.93 -9.78
N GLY A 309 -3.07 16.59 -10.37
CA GLY A 309 -3.16 18.06 -10.40
C GLY A 309 -1.90 18.71 -10.95
N GLU A 310 -1.36 19.67 -10.20
CA GLU A 310 -0.12 20.39 -10.50
C GLU A 310 1.15 19.53 -10.42
N LEU A 311 1.08 18.36 -9.77
CA LEU A 311 2.23 17.48 -9.55
C LEU A 311 2.63 16.69 -10.79
N ILE A 312 1.80 16.68 -11.82
CA ILE A 312 2.09 16.00 -13.09
C ILE A 312 3.43 16.46 -13.69
N THR A 313 3.79 17.73 -13.49
CA THR A 313 5.06 18.30 -13.98
C THR A 313 6.26 17.76 -13.20
N LEU A 314 6.10 17.44 -11.92
CA LEU A 314 7.16 16.92 -11.04
C LEU A 314 7.50 15.46 -11.31
N LEU A 315 6.69 14.76 -12.11
CA LEU A 315 6.99 13.40 -12.53
C LEU A 315 8.15 13.32 -13.51
N GLU A 316 8.44 14.40 -14.24
CA GLU A 316 9.54 14.45 -15.20
C GLU A 316 10.89 14.21 -14.48
N PRO A 317 11.73 13.26 -14.96
CA PRO A 317 13.00 12.92 -14.34
C PRO A 317 13.87 14.13 -13.95
N ASP A 318 14.02 15.12 -14.84
CA ASP A 318 14.87 16.28 -14.64
C ASP A 318 14.35 17.26 -13.57
N LYS A 319 13.05 17.22 -13.26
CA LYS A 319 12.37 18.13 -12.32
C LYS A 319 12.27 17.59 -10.90
N ARG A 320 12.74 16.36 -10.68
CA ARG A 320 12.74 15.74 -9.35
C ARG A 320 13.79 16.34 -8.44
N ILE A 321 13.55 16.26 -7.13
CA ILE A 321 14.51 16.72 -6.13
C ILE A 321 15.79 15.88 -6.24
N GLY A 322 16.93 16.57 -6.32
CA GLY A 322 18.23 15.97 -6.58
C GLY A 322 18.65 15.96 -8.05
N GLN A 323 17.82 16.47 -8.96
CA GLN A 323 18.10 16.53 -10.40
C GLN A 323 18.34 17.98 -10.88
N LEU A 324 18.84 18.13 -12.12
CA LEU A 324 19.34 19.41 -12.64
C LEU A 324 18.32 20.55 -12.60
N ASN A 325 17.06 20.26 -12.94
CA ASN A 325 15.97 21.24 -13.02
C ASN A 325 14.96 21.07 -11.88
N ALA A 326 15.42 20.63 -10.71
CA ALA A 326 14.59 20.34 -9.55
C ALA A 326 13.56 21.45 -9.27
N LEU A 327 12.28 21.06 -9.17
CA LEU A 327 11.17 21.97 -8.97
C LEU A 327 10.41 21.59 -7.69
N LYS A 328 9.94 22.61 -6.97
CA LYS A 328 8.94 22.47 -5.90
C LYS A 328 7.72 23.31 -6.25
N VAL A 329 6.53 22.80 -5.95
CA VAL A 329 5.26 23.52 -6.09
C VAL A 329 4.65 23.76 -4.72
N ARG A 330 3.80 24.77 -4.61
CA ARG A 330 3.05 25.04 -3.38
C ARG A 330 1.73 24.26 -3.44
N LEU A 331 1.51 23.39 -2.47
CA LEU A 331 0.27 22.62 -2.38
C LEU A 331 -0.91 23.51 -1.93
N PRO A 332 -2.13 23.29 -2.45
CA PRO A 332 -3.25 24.20 -2.26
C PRO A 332 -3.91 24.12 -0.88
N TYR A 333 -3.92 22.94 -0.22
CA TYR A 333 -4.60 22.77 1.07
C TYR A 333 -3.67 23.06 2.24
N SER A 334 -2.44 22.55 2.22
CA SER A 334 -1.47 22.78 3.30
C SER A 334 -0.64 24.06 3.13
N GLY A 335 -0.51 24.57 1.90
CA GLY A 335 0.37 25.69 1.59
C GLY A 335 1.86 25.35 1.63
N GLU A 336 2.23 24.09 1.87
CA GLU A 336 3.61 23.62 1.94
C GLU A 336 4.26 23.54 0.55
N LEU A 337 5.58 23.70 0.50
CA LEU A 337 6.35 23.43 -0.71
C LEU A 337 6.62 21.92 -0.82
N PHE A 338 6.24 21.33 -1.95
CA PHE A 338 6.37 19.91 -2.21
C PHE A 338 7.13 19.66 -3.52
N GLY A 339 8.01 18.64 -3.49
CA GLY A 339 8.74 18.16 -4.65
C GLY A 339 8.77 16.63 -4.64
N VAL A 340 8.94 16.02 -5.81
CA VAL A 340 9.05 14.56 -5.94
C VAL A 340 10.54 14.16 -5.91
N PRO A 341 11.00 13.34 -4.95
CA PRO A 341 12.40 12.93 -4.88
C PRO A 341 12.84 12.02 -6.04
N ALA A 342 14.11 12.12 -6.43
CA ALA A 342 14.68 11.29 -7.50
C ALA A 342 14.66 9.78 -7.18
N ASN A 343 14.71 9.42 -5.89
CA ASN A 343 14.65 8.04 -5.40
C ASN A 343 13.22 7.49 -5.23
N LEU A 344 12.17 8.20 -5.65
CA LEU A 344 10.81 7.65 -5.70
C LEU A 344 10.49 7.20 -7.12
N HIS A 345 10.40 5.90 -7.39
CA HIS A 345 9.98 5.36 -8.67
C HIS A 345 8.46 5.12 -8.71
N ILE A 346 7.87 5.14 -9.90
CA ILE A 346 6.43 4.91 -10.08
C ILE A 346 6.21 3.80 -11.09
N ILE A 347 5.41 2.81 -10.73
CA ILE A 347 4.95 1.75 -11.65
C ILE A 347 3.43 1.83 -11.76
N GLY A 348 2.91 2.12 -12.95
CA GLY A 348 1.50 1.97 -13.28
C GLY A 348 1.21 0.60 -13.87
N THR A 349 0.04 0.03 -13.59
CA THR A 349 -0.49 -1.08 -14.39
C THR A 349 -1.72 -0.61 -15.17
N MET A 350 -1.94 -1.21 -16.34
CA MET A 350 -3.08 -0.89 -17.19
C MET A 350 -3.62 -2.14 -17.87
N ASN A 351 -4.90 -2.40 -17.68
CA ASN A 351 -5.65 -3.33 -18.55
C ASN A 351 -6.10 -2.59 -19.81
N THR A 352 -5.79 -3.14 -20.98
CA THR A 352 -6.13 -2.53 -22.28
C THR A 352 -7.44 -2.98 -22.88
N ALA A 353 -7.98 -4.13 -22.45
CA ALA A 353 -9.28 -4.64 -22.89
C ALA A 353 -10.47 -3.78 -22.39
N ASP A 354 -10.28 -3.01 -21.32
CA ASP A 354 -11.36 -2.25 -20.69
C ASP A 354 -11.70 -0.99 -21.51
N ARG A 355 -12.85 -1.04 -22.21
CA ARG A 355 -13.34 0.05 -23.08
C ARG A 355 -13.92 1.25 -22.32
N SER A 356 -14.16 1.14 -21.01
CA SER A 356 -14.78 2.19 -20.18
C SER A 356 -13.81 3.22 -19.63
N ILE A 357 -12.65 3.40 -20.27
CA ILE A 357 -11.47 4.01 -19.67
C ILE A 357 -11.09 5.31 -20.36
N ALA A 358 -10.63 6.30 -19.58
CA ALA A 358 -10.04 7.52 -20.11
C ALA A 358 -8.71 7.22 -20.84
N LEU A 359 -8.60 7.65 -22.10
CA LEU A 359 -7.34 7.61 -22.82
C LEU A 359 -6.28 8.40 -22.04
N LEU A 360 -5.12 7.77 -21.79
CA LEU A 360 -3.96 8.45 -21.21
C LEU A 360 -3.56 9.63 -22.10
N ASP A 361 -3.61 10.84 -21.53
CA ASP A 361 -3.22 12.06 -22.21
C ASP A 361 -1.75 11.99 -22.66
N THR A 362 -1.46 12.59 -23.81
CA THR A 362 -0.13 12.84 -24.36
C THR A 362 0.85 13.38 -23.32
N ALA A 363 0.38 14.22 -22.39
CA ALA A 363 1.17 14.77 -21.32
C ALA A 363 1.70 13.71 -20.34
N LEU A 364 0.96 12.64 -20.10
CA LEU A 364 1.41 11.51 -19.27
C LEU A 364 2.27 10.56 -20.08
N ARG A 365 1.92 10.33 -21.35
CA ARG A 365 2.71 9.46 -22.23
C ARG A 365 4.18 9.88 -22.33
N ARG A 366 4.49 11.19 -22.28
CA ARG A 366 5.87 11.70 -22.29
C ARG A 366 6.63 11.56 -20.95
N ARG A 367 5.96 11.14 -19.87
CA ARG A 367 6.50 11.08 -18.50
C ARG A 367 6.67 9.66 -17.99
N PHE A 368 6.15 8.69 -18.72
CA PHE A 368 6.21 7.27 -18.40
C PHE A 368 6.78 6.52 -19.60
N ASP A 369 7.63 5.56 -19.32
CA ASP A 369 7.96 4.51 -20.29
C ASP A 369 6.82 3.49 -20.31
N PHE A 370 6.53 2.94 -21.49
CA PHE A 370 5.45 1.97 -21.68
C PHE A 370 6.05 0.63 -22.05
N ARG A 371 5.85 -0.38 -21.21
CA ARG A 371 6.26 -1.76 -21.46
C ARG A 371 5.03 -2.64 -21.61
N GLU A 372 4.88 -3.17 -22.81
CA GLU A 372 3.78 -4.06 -23.16
C GLU A 372 4.02 -5.47 -22.62
N LEU A 373 2.97 -6.09 -22.09
CA LEU A 373 2.94 -7.46 -21.61
C LEU A 373 1.82 -8.21 -22.34
N MET A 374 2.19 -8.86 -23.44
CA MET A 374 1.31 -9.70 -24.25
C MET A 374 1.22 -11.14 -23.71
N PRO A 375 0.19 -11.91 -24.09
CA PRO A 375 0.12 -13.32 -23.76
C PRO A 375 1.31 -14.11 -24.32
N ASP A 376 2.07 -14.72 -23.42
CA ASP A 376 3.14 -15.65 -23.77
C ASP A 376 2.69 -17.11 -23.60
N ALA A 377 2.43 -17.78 -24.73
CA ALA A 377 2.04 -19.19 -24.75
C ALA A 377 3.19 -20.15 -24.42
N SER A 378 4.46 -19.72 -24.54
CA SER A 378 5.63 -20.57 -24.28
C SER A 378 5.78 -20.96 -22.81
N LEU A 379 5.09 -20.24 -21.92
CA LEU A 379 5.02 -20.55 -20.49
C LEU A 379 4.09 -21.72 -20.15
N LEU A 380 3.38 -22.27 -21.14
CA LEU A 380 2.41 -23.34 -20.96
C LEU A 380 2.93 -24.68 -21.50
N GLY A 381 2.67 -25.74 -20.74
CA GLY A 381 3.04 -27.11 -21.10
C GLY A 381 1.89 -27.93 -21.69
N THR A 382 2.12 -29.24 -21.80
CA THR A 382 1.08 -30.22 -22.14
C THR A 382 0.50 -30.83 -20.85
N VAL A 383 -0.83 -30.90 -20.76
CA VAL A 383 -1.55 -31.47 -19.62
C VAL A 383 -2.56 -32.49 -20.15
N ASP A 384 -2.48 -33.75 -19.68
CA ASP A 384 -3.36 -34.86 -20.12
C ASP A 384 -3.51 -34.98 -21.65
N GLY A 385 -2.41 -34.75 -22.38
CA GLY A 385 -2.37 -34.82 -23.85
C GLY A 385 -2.87 -33.55 -24.57
N ILE A 386 -3.30 -32.51 -23.84
CA ILE A 386 -3.72 -31.23 -24.39
C ILE A 386 -2.55 -30.25 -24.35
N ASN A 387 -2.11 -29.78 -25.52
CA ASN A 387 -1.05 -28.78 -25.61
C ASN A 387 -1.65 -27.37 -25.37
N LEU A 388 -1.43 -26.84 -24.18
CA LEU A 388 -2.00 -25.55 -23.76
C LEU A 388 -1.38 -24.36 -24.50
N ALA A 389 -0.12 -24.47 -24.94
CA ALA A 389 0.53 -23.44 -25.74
C ALA A 389 -0.16 -23.26 -27.09
N ILE A 390 -0.44 -24.38 -27.78
CA ILE A 390 -1.17 -24.38 -29.07
C ILE A 390 -2.61 -23.90 -28.87
N LEU A 391 -3.31 -24.44 -27.86
CA LEU A 391 -4.67 -24.03 -27.54
C LEU A 391 -4.79 -22.50 -27.36
N LEU A 392 -3.91 -21.92 -26.54
CA LEU A 392 -3.92 -20.48 -26.28
C LEU A 392 -3.56 -19.67 -27.53
N ALA A 393 -2.51 -20.06 -28.25
CA ALA A 393 -2.08 -19.37 -29.47
C ALA A 393 -3.19 -19.35 -30.52
N THR A 394 -3.81 -20.50 -30.80
CA THR A 394 -4.91 -20.59 -31.78
C THR A 394 -6.14 -19.78 -31.36
N ILE A 395 -6.51 -19.79 -30.07
CA ILE A 395 -7.61 -18.94 -29.57
C ILE A 395 -7.25 -17.46 -29.79
N ASN A 396 -6.03 -17.04 -29.44
CA ASN A 396 -5.59 -15.65 -29.53
C ASN A 396 -5.45 -15.14 -30.97
N GLU A 397 -4.98 -15.96 -31.91
CA GLU A 397 -4.94 -15.63 -33.34
C GLU A 397 -6.36 -15.35 -33.87
N ARG A 398 -7.34 -16.17 -33.47
CA ARG A 398 -8.73 -16.00 -33.89
C ARG A 398 -9.38 -14.78 -33.24
N ILE A 399 -9.08 -14.49 -31.98
CA ILE A 399 -9.54 -13.26 -31.32
C ILE A 399 -8.98 -12.03 -32.03
N GLU A 400 -7.67 -12.01 -32.30
CA GLU A 400 -7.01 -10.87 -32.94
C GLU A 400 -7.56 -10.61 -34.34
N TYR A 401 -7.86 -11.67 -35.10
CA TYR A 401 -8.51 -11.54 -36.40
C TYR A 401 -9.95 -10.99 -36.32
N LEU A 402 -10.75 -11.45 -35.35
CA LEU A 402 -12.17 -11.10 -35.22
C LEU A 402 -12.44 -9.83 -34.42
N PHE A 403 -11.46 -9.38 -33.64
CA PHE A 403 -11.61 -8.27 -32.71
C PHE A 403 -10.39 -7.35 -32.72
N ASP A 404 -9.41 -7.58 -31.86
CA ASP A 404 -8.13 -6.88 -31.82
C ASP A 404 -7.14 -7.63 -30.91
N ARG A 405 -5.89 -7.15 -30.86
CA ARG A 405 -4.82 -7.71 -30.03
C ARG A 405 -4.99 -7.46 -28.51
N GLU A 406 -5.75 -6.44 -28.11
CA GLU A 406 -5.89 -6.02 -26.71
C GLU A 406 -6.85 -6.92 -25.91
N HIS A 407 -7.65 -7.72 -26.61
CA HIS A 407 -8.58 -8.69 -26.03
C HIS A 407 -8.07 -10.14 -26.09
N GLN A 408 -6.80 -10.35 -26.40
CA GLN A 408 -6.22 -11.69 -26.31
C GLN A 408 -6.27 -12.25 -24.87
N ILE A 409 -6.42 -13.55 -24.75
CA ILE A 409 -6.46 -14.26 -23.46
C ILE A 409 -5.03 -14.44 -22.95
N GLY A 410 -4.78 -14.05 -21.70
CA GLY A 410 -3.48 -14.23 -21.06
C GLY A 410 -3.19 -15.67 -20.60
N HIS A 411 -1.92 -16.05 -20.54
CA HIS A 411 -1.50 -17.39 -20.10
C HIS A 411 -1.82 -17.70 -18.63
N ALA A 412 -2.06 -16.69 -17.78
CA ALA A 412 -2.31 -16.90 -16.35
C ALA A 412 -3.55 -17.75 -16.07
N TYR A 413 -4.53 -17.78 -16.99
CA TYR A 413 -5.69 -18.65 -16.88
C TYR A 413 -5.33 -20.14 -16.84
N PHE A 414 -4.27 -20.54 -17.55
CA PHE A 414 -3.89 -21.93 -17.77
C PHE A 414 -2.66 -22.39 -16.98
N ILE A 415 -1.84 -21.45 -16.48
CA ILE A 415 -0.57 -21.72 -15.77
C ILE A 415 -0.68 -22.75 -14.64
N ASN A 416 -1.80 -22.78 -13.91
CA ASN A 416 -2.00 -23.67 -12.77
C ASN A 416 -2.82 -24.93 -13.10
N CYS A 417 -3.19 -25.16 -14.36
CA CYS A 417 -3.89 -26.37 -14.76
C CYS A 417 -2.95 -27.57 -14.66
N LYS A 418 -3.37 -28.62 -13.94
CA LYS A 418 -2.60 -29.85 -13.74
C LYS A 418 -3.31 -31.07 -14.30
N THR A 419 -4.62 -30.98 -14.51
CA THR A 419 -5.47 -32.04 -15.03
C THR A 419 -6.39 -31.51 -16.12
N ARG A 420 -6.97 -32.41 -16.93
CA ARG A 420 -8.01 -32.08 -17.90
C ARG A 420 -9.21 -31.37 -17.26
N ALA A 421 -9.60 -31.79 -16.05
CA ALA A 421 -10.72 -31.17 -15.34
C ALA A 421 -10.45 -29.68 -15.06
N ASP A 422 -9.21 -29.31 -14.71
CA ASP A 422 -8.82 -27.91 -14.51
C ASP A 422 -8.98 -27.10 -15.80
N ILE A 423 -8.59 -27.68 -16.94
CA ILE A 423 -8.70 -27.05 -18.27
C ILE A 423 -10.17 -26.86 -18.65
N ASP A 424 -11.00 -27.91 -18.44
CA ASP A 424 -12.44 -27.86 -18.71
C ASP A 424 -13.11 -26.77 -17.84
N GLU A 425 -12.75 -26.66 -16.57
CA GLU A 425 -13.24 -25.60 -15.67
C GLU A 425 -12.80 -24.20 -16.13
N VAL A 426 -11.53 -24.01 -16.49
CA VAL A 426 -11.02 -22.74 -17.00
C VAL A 426 -11.73 -22.33 -18.28
N MET A 427 -11.88 -23.26 -19.23
CA MET A 427 -12.59 -22.99 -20.48
C MET A 427 -14.05 -22.62 -20.22
N ARG A 428 -14.76 -23.41 -19.41
CA ARG A 428 -16.20 -23.26 -19.13
C ARG A 428 -16.54 -22.01 -18.35
N HIS A 429 -15.77 -21.71 -17.31
CA HIS A 429 -16.12 -20.69 -16.31
C HIS A 429 -15.33 -19.40 -16.44
N LYS A 430 -14.26 -19.37 -17.24
CA LYS A 430 -13.43 -18.17 -17.42
C LYS A 430 -13.32 -17.76 -18.89
N VAL A 431 -12.84 -18.65 -19.77
CA VAL A 431 -12.57 -18.27 -21.17
C VAL A 431 -13.84 -18.05 -21.97
N ILE A 432 -14.76 -19.02 -22.02
CA ILE A 432 -16.00 -18.89 -22.82
C ILE A 432 -16.86 -17.70 -22.37
N PRO A 433 -17.09 -17.47 -21.05
CA PRO A 433 -17.80 -16.27 -20.60
C PRO A 433 -17.11 -14.97 -21.01
N LEU A 434 -15.78 -14.91 -20.92
CA LEU A 434 -15.01 -13.73 -21.32
C LEU A 434 -15.12 -13.46 -22.83
N LEU A 435 -15.09 -14.49 -23.67
CA LEU A 435 -15.34 -14.37 -25.10
C LEU A 435 -16.76 -13.85 -25.37
N ALA A 436 -17.77 -14.35 -24.66
CA ALA A 436 -19.14 -13.87 -24.80
C ALA A 436 -19.26 -12.37 -24.46
N GLU A 437 -18.55 -11.90 -23.43
CA GLU A 437 -18.47 -10.48 -23.09
C GLU A 437 -17.77 -9.67 -24.18
N TYR A 438 -16.61 -10.10 -24.66
CA TYR A 438 -15.85 -9.41 -25.71
C TYR A 438 -16.65 -9.24 -27.00
N PHE A 439 -17.42 -10.26 -27.38
CA PHE A 439 -18.25 -10.23 -28.57
C PHE A 439 -19.69 -9.76 -28.32
N TYR A 440 -19.99 -9.17 -27.16
CA TYR A 440 -21.33 -8.64 -26.82
C TYR A 440 -22.46 -9.65 -27.06
N GLU A 441 -22.27 -10.89 -26.59
CA GLU A 441 -23.20 -12.02 -26.78
C GLU A 441 -23.39 -12.45 -28.26
N ASP A 442 -22.49 -12.07 -29.17
CA ASP A 442 -22.42 -12.66 -30.52
C ASP A 442 -21.79 -14.04 -30.48
N TRP A 443 -22.60 -15.03 -30.13
CA TRP A 443 -22.22 -16.43 -30.02
C TRP A 443 -21.73 -17.04 -31.34
N THR A 444 -21.99 -16.42 -32.49
CA THR A 444 -21.41 -16.87 -33.77
C THR A 444 -19.90 -16.59 -33.80
N LYS A 445 -19.48 -15.42 -33.32
CA LYS A 445 -18.05 -15.08 -33.19
C LYS A 445 -17.38 -15.91 -32.10
N VAL A 446 -18.07 -16.13 -30.97
CA VAL A 446 -17.58 -17.04 -29.92
C VAL A 446 -17.33 -18.44 -30.49
N ALA A 447 -18.28 -18.98 -31.27
CA ALA A 447 -18.12 -20.26 -31.95
C ALA A 447 -16.90 -20.28 -32.89
N SER A 448 -16.74 -19.23 -33.70
CA SER A 448 -15.60 -19.09 -34.61
C SER A 448 -14.25 -19.11 -33.87
N VAL A 449 -14.12 -18.40 -32.73
CA VAL A 449 -12.91 -18.43 -31.91
C VAL A 449 -12.63 -19.83 -31.36
N LEU A 450 -13.67 -20.52 -30.86
CA LEU A 450 -13.54 -21.87 -30.31
C LEU A 450 -13.29 -22.95 -31.38
N GLY A 451 -13.36 -22.60 -32.67
CA GLY A 451 -13.26 -23.56 -33.77
C GLY A 451 -14.53 -24.41 -33.91
N ASP A 452 -15.65 -23.92 -33.38
CA ASP A 452 -17.01 -24.43 -33.54
C ASP A 452 -17.76 -23.61 -34.60
N GLY A 453 -17.04 -22.92 -35.48
CA GLY A 453 -17.60 -22.21 -36.64
C GLY A 453 -18.33 -23.17 -37.58
N HIS A 454 -19.34 -22.66 -38.29
CA HIS A 454 -20.18 -23.47 -39.17
C HIS A 454 -20.07 -23.00 -40.61
N ASP A 455 -19.96 -23.92 -41.56
CA ASP A 455 -19.85 -23.69 -43.01
C ASP A 455 -21.20 -23.25 -43.65
N GLY A 456 -21.86 -22.24 -43.07
CA GLY A 456 -23.06 -21.62 -43.64
C GLY A 456 -24.37 -22.40 -43.51
N GLY A 457 -24.39 -23.56 -42.83
CA GLY A 457 -25.63 -24.30 -42.58
C GLY A 457 -26.53 -23.65 -41.52
N GLU A 458 -27.84 -23.55 -41.80
CA GLU A 458 -28.85 -22.96 -40.88
C GLU A 458 -29.44 -23.94 -39.84
N GLY A 459 -28.80 -25.10 -39.64
CA GLY A 459 -29.33 -26.20 -38.81
C GLY A 459 -28.81 -26.24 -37.37
N ASP A 460 -29.30 -27.21 -36.61
CA ASP A 460 -28.69 -27.62 -35.34
C ASP A 460 -27.27 -28.14 -35.60
N SER A 461 -26.38 -27.94 -34.64
CA SER A 461 -25.01 -28.39 -34.75
C SER A 461 -24.36 -28.60 -33.39
N GLN A 462 -23.52 -29.62 -33.33
CA GLN A 462 -22.76 -29.99 -32.14
C GLN A 462 -21.31 -29.57 -32.34
N GLY A 463 -20.87 -28.57 -31.57
CA GLY A 463 -19.48 -28.13 -31.57
C GLY A 463 -18.63 -28.97 -30.63
N ARG A 464 -17.38 -28.57 -30.47
CA ARG A 464 -16.43 -29.14 -29.53
C ARG A 464 -16.62 -28.57 -28.12
N PHE A 465 -16.97 -27.28 -28.02
CA PHE A 465 -17.17 -26.55 -26.77
C PHE A 465 -18.60 -26.08 -26.59
N ILE A 466 -19.24 -25.61 -27.67
CA ILE A 466 -20.60 -25.10 -27.64
C ILE A 466 -21.48 -25.77 -28.69
N ASP A 467 -22.73 -26.04 -28.32
CA ASP A 467 -23.75 -26.55 -29.24
C ASP A 467 -24.67 -25.41 -29.68
N ARG A 468 -25.18 -25.51 -30.91
CA ARG A 468 -26.16 -24.59 -31.49
C ARG A 468 -27.44 -25.34 -31.80
N ARG A 469 -28.58 -24.77 -31.40
CA ARG A 469 -29.91 -25.29 -31.70
C ARG A 469 -30.81 -24.21 -32.29
N ARG A 470 -31.39 -24.45 -33.46
CA ARG A 470 -32.37 -23.55 -34.08
C ARG A 470 -33.64 -23.51 -33.24
N LEU A 471 -34.09 -22.31 -32.91
CA LEU A 471 -35.31 -22.07 -32.17
C LEU A 471 -36.50 -21.99 -33.14
N LYS A 472 -37.59 -22.67 -32.78
CA LYS A 472 -38.87 -22.53 -33.48
C LYS A 472 -39.53 -21.23 -33.03
N PRO A 473 -40.09 -20.42 -33.96
CA PRO A 473 -40.81 -19.21 -33.58
C PRO A 473 -42.01 -19.55 -32.67
N PRO A 474 -42.35 -18.69 -31.70
CA PRO A 474 -43.56 -18.86 -30.90
C PRO A 474 -44.81 -18.94 -31.79
N LYS A 475 -45.77 -19.81 -31.44
CA LYS A 475 -47.02 -19.96 -32.21
C LYS A 475 -47.84 -18.65 -32.30
N SER A 476 -47.61 -17.71 -31.37
CA SER A 476 -48.33 -16.44 -31.27
C SER A 476 -47.74 -15.31 -32.11
N THR A 477 -46.54 -15.46 -32.69
CA THR A 477 -45.85 -14.35 -33.37
C THR A 477 -46.19 -14.20 -34.86
N GLY A 478 -47.03 -15.09 -35.44
CA GLY A 478 -47.42 -15.01 -36.85
C GLY A 478 -46.24 -14.97 -37.83
N ALA A 479 -45.08 -15.47 -37.39
CA ALA A 479 -43.81 -15.32 -38.09
C ALA A 479 -43.81 -16.19 -39.36
N ASP A 480 -43.71 -15.54 -40.53
CA ASP A 480 -43.55 -16.20 -41.83
C ASP A 480 -42.19 -16.91 -41.93
N GLU A 481 -42.05 -17.82 -42.90
CA GLU A 481 -40.81 -18.59 -43.16
C GLU A 481 -39.56 -17.71 -43.41
N ASP A 482 -39.75 -16.42 -43.73
CA ASP A 482 -38.69 -15.41 -44.00
C ASP A 482 -38.09 -14.76 -42.74
N THR A 483 -38.48 -15.18 -41.54
CA THR A 483 -37.94 -14.61 -40.30
C THR A 483 -36.52 -15.12 -40.05
N ALA A 484 -35.55 -14.22 -39.86
CA ALA A 484 -34.15 -14.58 -39.59
C ALA A 484 -34.03 -15.65 -38.49
N ALA A 485 -33.30 -16.73 -38.81
CA ALA A 485 -33.15 -17.86 -37.91
C ALA A 485 -32.55 -17.42 -36.57
N ARG A 486 -33.20 -17.82 -35.47
CA ARG A 486 -32.70 -17.61 -34.11
C ARG A 486 -32.14 -18.91 -33.56
N TYR A 487 -31.06 -18.79 -32.80
CA TYR A 487 -30.35 -19.94 -32.25
C TYR A 487 -30.24 -19.84 -30.74
N ARG A 488 -30.32 -20.99 -30.08
CA ARG A 488 -29.86 -21.16 -28.70
C ARG A 488 -28.46 -21.75 -28.75
N TRP A 489 -27.57 -21.16 -27.98
CA TRP A 489 -26.23 -21.67 -27.76
C TRP A 489 -26.14 -22.24 -26.35
N SER A 490 -25.41 -23.33 -26.19
CA SER A 490 -25.17 -23.95 -24.88
C SER A 490 -23.76 -24.49 -24.78
N VAL A 491 -23.09 -24.21 -23.68
CA VAL A 491 -21.77 -24.79 -23.38
C VAL A 491 -21.95 -26.26 -23.03
N ARG A 492 -21.21 -27.14 -23.71
CA ARG A 492 -21.29 -28.60 -23.57
C ARG A 492 -20.72 -29.07 -22.23
N ASP A 493 -21.24 -30.15 -21.66
CA ASP A 493 -20.69 -30.73 -20.41
C ASP A 493 -19.31 -31.38 -20.60
N VAL A 494 -19.03 -31.88 -21.81
CA VAL A 494 -17.76 -32.52 -22.16
C VAL A 494 -17.17 -31.84 -23.39
N PHE A 495 -15.93 -31.36 -23.27
CA PHE A 495 -15.19 -30.71 -24.35
C PHE A 495 -14.34 -31.68 -25.15
N SER A 496 -14.11 -31.37 -26.44
CA SER A 496 -13.10 -32.00 -27.29
C SER A 496 -12.04 -30.97 -27.68
N TYR A 497 -10.77 -31.37 -27.63
CA TYR A 497 -9.62 -30.53 -27.97
C TYR A 497 -8.96 -30.96 -29.28
N ASP A 498 -9.55 -31.90 -30.03
CA ASP A 498 -8.93 -32.55 -31.19
C ASP A 498 -8.63 -31.57 -32.34
N GLY A 499 -9.29 -30.40 -32.36
CA GLY A 499 -9.03 -29.30 -33.32
C GLY A 499 -7.94 -28.31 -32.91
N PHE A 500 -7.28 -28.55 -31.77
CA PHE A 500 -6.16 -27.78 -31.24
C PHE A 500 -4.89 -28.65 -31.09
N ALA A 501 -4.90 -29.84 -31.69
CA ALA A 501 -3.73 -30.72 -31.74
C ALA A 501 -2.69 -30.17 -32.74
N SER A 502 -1.41 -30.31 -32.40
CA SER A 502 -0.27 -30.00 -33.28
C SER A 502 -0.38 -30.74 -34.60
N GLU A 503 -0.24 -30.02 -35.73
CA GLU A 503 0.39 -30.62 -36.92
C GLU A 503 1.87 -30.90 -36.66
#